data_AF-A0A7S9WZ56-F1
#
_entry.id   AF-A0A7S9WZ56-F1
#
_cell.length_a   1.000
_cell.length_b   1.000
_cell.length_c   1.000
_cell.angle_alpha   90.00
_cell.angle_beta   90.00
_cell.angle_gamma   90.00
#
_symmetry.space_group_name_H-M   'P 1'
#
loop_
_entity.id
_entity.type
_entity.pdbx_description
1 polymer ?
#
loop_
_entity_poly.entity_id
_entity_poly.type
_entity_poly.pdbx_seq_one_letter_code
_entity_poly.pdbx_strand_id
1 'polypeptide(L)'
;MFSKSAFGLFKNTALKNPLENISYTKKVLTQMSNKSDYFHSFPNAVDAFAKYGKKSEIIGNDGIKRVKIEIQGSYKNHDGVFEYIIEPDNTVNHRFFKIKEK
;
A
#
# COMPACT_ATOMS: atom_id res chain seq x y z
N MET A 1 -5.25 18.46 48.41
CA MET A 1 -5.65 18.72 47.01
C MET A 1 -4.40 18.60 46.14
N PHE A 2 -4.25 17.50 45.41
CA PHE A 2 -3.24 17.40 44.36
C PHE A 2 -3.95 16.91 43.10
N SER A 3 -3.97 17.78 42.10
CA SER A 3 -4.53 17.54 40.77
C SER A 3 -3.82 16.34 40.16
N LYS A 4 -4.56 15.23 39.98
CA LYS A 4 -4.09 14.12 39.15
C LYS A 4 -4.20 14.57 37.71
N SER A 5 -3.03 14.87 37.16
CA SER A 5 -2.74 15.12 35.76
C SER A 5 -3.66 14.35 34.83
N ALA A 6 -4.20 15.07 33.84
CA ALA A 6 -4.85 14.49 32.68
C ALA A 6 -3.84 13.57 31.96
N PHE A 7 -3.85 12.29 32.34
CA PHE A 7 -3.40 11.23 31.45
C PHE A 7 -4.37 11.26 30.28
N GLY A 8 -4.04 12.05 29.27
CA GLY A 8 -4.69 11.99 27.98
C GLY A 8 -4.73 10.53 27.56
N LEU A 9 -5.93 10.00 27.34
CA LEU A 9 -6.11 8.73 26.65
C LEU A 9 -5.37 8.86 25.32
N PHE A 10 -4.15 8.34 25.25
CA PHE A 10 -3.57 7.96 23.97
C PHE A 10 -4.48 6.87 23.45
N LYS A 11 -5.45 7.24 22.61
CA LYS A 11 -6.13 6.27 21.76
C LYS A 11 -5.02 5.62 20.94
N ASN A 12 -4.60 4.44 21.35
CA ASN A 12 -3.74 3.59 20.56
C ASN A 12 -4.59 3.07 19.39
N THR A 13 -4.94 3.94 18.45
CA THR A 13 -5.50 3.52 17.18
C THR A 13 -4.34 2.91 16.42
N ALA A 14 -4.14 1.61 16.60
CA ALA A 14 -3.22 0.86 15.76
C ALA A 14 -3.50 1.26 14.30
N LEU A 15 -2.48 1.74 13.59
CA LEU A 15 -2.61 2.13 12.19
C LEU A 15 -3.11 0.91 11.40
N LYS A 16 -4.36 0.96 10.97
CA LYS A 16 -4.97 -0.11 10.17
C LYS A 16 -4.20 -0.24 8.86
N ASN A 17 -3.80 -1.45 8.52
CA ASN A 17 -3.14 -1.68 7.24
C ASN A 17 -4.17 -1.52 6.12
N PRO A 18 -3.98 -0.60 5.16
CA PRO A 18 -4.93 -0.39 4.06
C PRO A 18 -5.03 -1.59 3.11
N LEU A 19 -4.07 -2.51 3.14
CA LEU A 19 -4.11 -3.77 2.39
C LEU A 19 -4.59 -4.96 3.24
N GLU A 20 -5.13 -4.72 4.42
CA GLU A 20 -5.78 -5.76 5.22
C GLU A 20 -7.17 -6.08 4.65
N ASN A 21 -7.49 -7.37 4.51
CA ASN A 21 -8.77 -7.86 3.97
C ASN A 21 -9.11 -7.35 2.56
N ILE A 22 -8.09 -7.08 1.74
CA ILE A 22 -8.25 -6.76 0.31
C ILE A 22 -8.21 -8.02 -0.54
N SER A 23 -8.68 -7.90 -1.78
CA SER A 23 -8.48 -8.91 -2.83
C SER A 23 -7.72 -8.31 -4.01
N TYR A 24 -6.98 -9.12 -4.76
CA TYR A 24 -6.37 -8.68 -6.01
C TYR A 24 -7.32 -8.95 -7.18
N THR A 25 -7.38 -8.04 -8.15
CA THR A 25 -8.12 -8.33 -9.39
C THR A 25 -7.44 -9.46 -10.16
N LYS A 26 -8.19 -10.15 -11.03
CA LYS A 26 -7.64 -11.21 -11.89
C LYS A 26 -6.41 -10.72 -12.68
N LYS A 27 -6.46 -9.47 -13.16
CA LYS A 27 -5.34 -8.80 -13.84
C LYS A 27 -4.08 -8.81 -12.98
N VAL A 28 -4.19 -8.32 -11.74
CA VAL A 28 -3.03 -8.23 -10.84
C VAL A 28 -2.55 -9.62 -10.42
N LEU A 29 -3.45 -10.59 -10.18
CA LEU A 29 -3.07 -11.98 -9.92
C LEU A 29 -2.24 -12.59 -11.06
N THR A 30 -2.64 -12.36 -12.32
CA THR A 30 -1.87 -12.80 -13.50
C THR A 30 -0.48 -12.14 -13.53
N GLN A 31 -0.38 -10.83 -13.30
CA GLN A 31 0.90 -10.12 -13.28
C GLN A 31 1.82 -10.63 -12.15
N MET A 32 1.28 -10.84 -10.94
CA MET A 32 2.02 -11.38 -9.78
C MET A 32 2.55 -12.80 -10.03
N SER A 33 1.82 -13.60 -10.82
CA SER A 33 2.21 -14.96 -11.18
C SER A 33 3.36 -15.02 -12.19
N ASN A 34 3.54 -13.95 -12.98
CA ASN A 34 4.58 -13.88 -13.99
C ASN A 34 5.94 -13.52 -13.38
N LYS A 35 6.81 -14.52 -13.19
CA LYS A 35 8.13 -14.33 -12.55
C LYS A 35 9.14 -13.55 -13.39
N SER A 36 8.95 -13.45 -14.70
CA SER A 36 9.81 -12.60 -15.55
C SER A 36 9.51 -11.12 -15.35
N ASP A 37 8.28 -10.78 -14.96
CA ASP A 37 7.87 -9.43 -14.56
C ASP A 37 8.11 -9.24 -13.06
N TYR A 38 9.35 -8.94 -12.71
CA TYR A 38 9.72 -8.75 -11.30
C TYR A 38 9.08 -7.49 -10.70
N PHE A 39 8.66 -6.51 -11.51
CA PHE A 39 8.01 -5.30 -11.02
C PHE A 39 6.63 -5.55 -10.43
N HIS A 40 5.93 -6.59 -10.90
CA HIS A 40 4.63 -6.99 -10.35
C HIS A 40 4.70 -8.24 -9.46
N SER A 41 5.73 -9.09 -9.63
CA SER A 41 5.86 -10.37 -8.92
C SER A 41 6.71 -10.31 -7.62
N PHE A 42 6.91 -9.13 -7.05
CA PHE A 42 7.56 -8.98 -5.74
C PHE A 42 6.74 -9.65 -4.61
N PRO A 43 7.37 -10.06 -3.50
CA PRO A 43 6.72 -10.88 -2.46
C PRO A 43 5.48 -10.23 -1.82
N ASN A 44 4.46 -11.04 -1.51
CA ASN A 44 3.27 -10.59 -0.76
C ASN A 44 3.61 -10.07 0.65
N ALA A 45 4.77 -10.45 1.21
CA ALA A 45 5.24 -9.94 2.49
C ALA A 45 5.36 -8.40 2.51
N VAL A 46 5.52 -7.74 1.35
CA VAL A 46 5.52 -6.28 1.24
C VAL A 46 4.18 -5.67 1.67
N ASP A 47 3.06 -6.38 1.49
CA ASP A 47 1.71 -5.90 1.81
C ASP A 47 1.57 -5.60 3.32
N ALA A 48 2.32 -6.31 4.17
CA ALA A 48 2.34 -6.11 5.62
C ALA A 48 2.90 -4.73 6.05
N PHE A 49 3.68 -4.09 5.17
CA PHE A 49 4.29 -2.78 5.42
C PHE A 49 3.43 -1.61 4.94
N ALA A 50 2.30 -1.87 4.28
CA ALA A 50 1.45 -0.80 3.73
C ALA A 50 0.88 0.15 4.80
N LYS A 51 0.79 -0.28 6.07
CA LYS A 51 0.45 0.61 7.20
C LYS A 51 1.48 1.74 7.44
N TYR A 52 2.70 1.57 6.96
CA TYR A 52 3.78 2.57 7.06
C TYR A 52 3.99 3.33 5.73
N GLY A 53 3.28 2.93 4.67
CA GLY A 53 3.33 3.61 3.39
C GLY A 53 2.64 4.97 3.41
N LYS A 54 3.00 5.83 2.47
CA LYS A 54 2.27 7.06 2.22
C LYS A 54 0.93 6.71 1.58
N LYS A 55 -0.16 7.14 2.20
CA LYS A 55 -1.52 7.03 1.67
C LYS A 55 -1.93 8.34 1.01
N SER A 56 -2.50 8.28 -0.19
CA SER A 56 -3.12 9.42 -0.86
C SER A 56 -4.41 9.01 -1.58
N GLU A 57 -5.25 9.98 -1.90
CA GLU A 57 -6.39 9.79 -2.81
C GLU A 57 -6.00 10.25 -4.21
N ILE A 58 -6.45 9.51 -5.21
CA ILE A 58 -6.31 9.85 -6.63
C ILE A 58 -7.66 9.74 -7.32
N ILE A 59 -7.87 10.54 -8.37
CA ILE A 59 -9.04 10.46 -9.24
C ILE A 59 -8.55 9.92 -10.59
N GLY A 60 -9.11 8.79 -11.02
CA GLY A 60 -8.80 8.24 -12.34
C GLY A 60 -9.41 9.07 -13.46
N ASN A 61 -8.99 8.82 -14.70
CA ASN A 61 -9.58 9.48 -15.88
C ASN A 61 -11.07 9.13 -16.07
N ASP A 62 -11.56 8.09 -15.39
CA ASP A 62 -12.96 7.68 -15.28
C ASP A 62 -13.74 8.45 -14.20
N GLY A 63 -13.11 9.41 -13.50
CA GLY A 63 -13.72 10.16 -12.41
C GLY A 63 -13.84 9.39 -11.09
N ILE A 64 -13.38 8.14 -11.02
CA ILE A 64 -13.50 7.31 -9.83
C ILE A 64 -12.34 7.60 -8.88
N LYS A 65 -12.69 7.91 -7.61
CA LYS A 65 -11.75 8.08 -6.51
C LYS A 65 -11.19 6.74 -6.06
N ARG A 66 -9.87 6.68 -5.84
CA ARG A 66 -9.14 5.50 -5.40
C ARG A 66 -8.13 5.85 -4.33
N VAL A 67 -7.72 4.85 -3.55
CA VAL A 67 -6.62 5.00 -2.59
C VAL A 67 -5.33 4.54 -3.25
N LYS A 68 -4.30 5.40 -3.25
CA LYS A 68 -2.94 5.03 -3.61
C LYS A 68 -2.11 4.82 -2.35
N ILE A 69 -1.36 3.72 -2.31
CA ILE A 69 -0.36 3.44 -1.27
C ILE A 69 1.02 3.40 -1.90
N GLU A 70 1.98 4.09 -1.30
CA GLU A 70 3.37 4.16 -1.73
C GLU A 70 4.29 3.74 -0.57
N ILE A 71 4.98 2.61 -0.70
CA ILE A 71 5.91 2.10 0.30
C ILE A 71 7.33 2.29 -0.25
N GLN A 72 8.14 3.11 0.39
CA GLN A 72 9.56 3.27 0.04
C GLN A 72 10.32 1.99 0.37
N GLY A 73 11.24 1.59 -0.50
CA GLY A 73 12.13 0.46 -0.22
C GLY A 73 13.01 0.10 -1.40
N SER A 74 13.66 -1.06 -1.29
CA SER A 74 14.56 -1.56 -2.33
C SER A 74 14.17 -2.98 -2.71
N TYR A 75 14.29 -3.31 -3.98
CA TYR A 75 13.98 -4.63 -4.51
C TYR A 75 14.92 -4.95 -5.67
N LYS A 76 15.52 -6.15 -5.65
CA LYS A 76 16.47 -6.63 -6.66
C LYS A 76 17.57 -5.60 -7.01
N ASN A 77 18.22 -5.03 -5.99
CA ASN A 77 19.31 -4.04 -6.12
C ASN A 77 18.89 -2.68 -6.71
N HIS A 78 17.60 -2.37 -6.72
CA HIS A 78 17.10 -1.05 -7.09
C HIS A 78 16.37 -0.43 -5.91
N ASP A 79 16.64 0.84 -5.65
CA ASP A 79 15.81 1.66 -4.77
C ASP A 79 14.56 2.10 -5.53
N GLY A 80 13.43 2.21 -4.84
CA GLY A 80 12.17 2.55 -5.48
C GLY A 80 10.99 2.61 -4.53
N VAL A 81 9.81 2.45 -5.12
CA VAL A 81 8.52 2.56 -4.45
C VAL A 81 7.64 1.39 -4.85
N PHE A 82 7.11 0.66 -3.86
CA PHE A 82 6.02 -0.27 -4.09
C PHE A 82 4.71 0.50 -4.09
N GLU A 83 4.04 0.52 -5.24
CA GLU A 83 2.78 1.21 -5.46
C GLU A 83 1.61 0.22 -5.45
N TYR A 84 0.52 0.64 -4.84
CA TYR A 84 -0.78 -0.03 -4.89
C TYR A 84 -1.87 0.97 -5.21
N ILE A 85 -2.87 0.57 -5.99
CA ILE A 85 -4.12 1.33 -6.15
C ILE A 85 -5.28 0.41 -5.76
N ILE A 86 -6.02 0.87 -4.76
CA ILE A 86 -7.19 0.20 -4.19
C ILE A 86 -8.44 0.86 -4.77
N GLU A 87 -9.28 0.05 -5.39
CA GLU A 87 -10.59 0.41 -5.93
C GLU A 87 -11.62 0.61 -4.79
N PRO A 88 -12.76 1.29 -5.04
CA PRO A 88 -13.82 1.47 -4.04
C PRO A 88 -14.39 0.17 -3.46
N ASP A 89 -14.30 -0.94 -4.19
CA ASP A 89 -14.77 -2.27 -3.78
C ASP A 89 -13.74 -3.07 -2.96
N ASN A 90 -12.64 -2.42 -2.53
CA ASN A 90 -11.50 -3.02 -1.83
C ASN A 90 -10.70 -4.05 -2.65
N THR A 91 -10.82 -4.02 -3.99
CA THR A 91 -9.89 -4.76 -4.85
C THR A 91 -8.65 -3.93 -5.16
N VAL A 92 -7.49 -4.57 -5.27
CA VAL A 92 -6.26 -3.95 -5.75
C VAL A 92 -6.14 -4.20 -7.24
N ASN A 93 -6.18 -3.11 -8.01
CA ASN A 93 -6.13 -3.12 -9.47
C ASN A 93 -4.80 -2.55 -10.02
N HIS A 94 -3.87 -2.16 -9.15
CA HIS A 94 -2.49 -1.81 -9.49
C HIS A 94 -1.56 -2.31 -8.39
N ARG A 95 -0.46 -2.96 -8.78
CA ARG A 95 0.62 -3.41 -7.90
C ARG A 95 1.91 -3.32 -8.69
N PHE A 96 2.80 -2.40 -8.35
CA PHE A 96 4.01 -2.18 -9.16
C PHE A 96 5.18 -1.69 -8.31
N PHE A 97 6.38 -2.20 -8.56
CA PHE A 97 7.61 -1.64 -8.03
C PHE A 97 8.19 -0.63 -9.02
N LYS A 98 8.10 0.66 -8.70
CA LYS A 98 8.66 1.75 -9.50
C LYS A 98 10.09 2.03 -9.05
N ILE A 99 11.06 1.77 -9.92
CA ILE A 99 12.46 2.15 -9.68
C ILE A 99 12.56 3.67 -9.57
N LYS A 100 13.36 4.15 -8.62
CA LYS A 100 13.77 5.54 -8.57
C LYS A 100 14.87 5.75 -9.61
N GLU A 101 14.57 6.50 -10.66
CA GLU A 101 15.59 6.94 -11.62
C GLU A 101 16.66 7.77 -10.88
N LYS A 102 17.92 7.58 -11.29
CA LYS A 102 19.08 8.29 -10.72
C LYS A 102 19.18 9.71 -11.28
#